data_AF-A0A081CVI1-F1
#
_entry.id   AF-A0A081CVI1-F1
#
_cell.length_a   1.000
_cell.length_b   1.000
_cell.length_c   1.000
_cell.angle_alpha   90.00
_cell.angle_beta   90.00
_cell.angle_gamma   90.00
#
_symmetry.space_group_name_H-M   'P 1'
#
loop_
_entity.id
_entity.type
_entity.pdbx_description
1 polymer ?
#
loop_
_entity_poly.entity_id
_entity_poly.type
_entity_poly.pdbx_seq_one_letter_code
_entity_poly.pdbx_strand_id
1 'polypeptide(L)'
;MKLVLGIDTAWTERQPSGVALISDDGRGWQLVEVAASYEEFFSAPDGLAFIRHHGSIPDAGEIVSAVELKTGSSPDVVAIDMPLSVMPIVGRRVSDNLISSLYGARGGGTHTPSATRPGKISDDLRAGFDAAGYRLAVTSLRGRDLIEVYPHPALIELAGAGLFA
;
A
#
# COMPACT_ATOMS: atom_id res chain seq x y z
N MET A 1 -18.57 -7.81 6.07
CA MET A 1 -17.31 -7.23 6.57
C MET A 1 -16.55 -6.73 5.38
N LYS A 2 -16.09 -5.48 5.39
CA LYS A 2 -15.15 -4.94 4.41
C LYS A 2 -13.74 -5.09 4.94
N LEU A 3 -12.78 -5.37 4.07
CA LEU A 3 -11.37 -5.55 4.37
C LEU A 3 -10.54 -4.65 3.46
N VAL A 4 -9.64 -3.88 4.06
CA VAL A 4 -8.68 -3.06 3.32
C VAL A 4 -7.29 -3.38 3.82
N LEU A 5 -6.40 -3.73 2.89
CA LEU A 5 -5.00 -3.94 3.13
C LEU A 5 -4.22 -2.71 2.65
N GLY A 6 -3.48 -2.06 3.55
CA GLY A 6 -2.52 -1.00 3.22
C GLY A 6 -1.09 -1.53 3.22
N ILE A 7 -0.29 -1.12 2.24
CA ILE A 7 1.12 -1.48 2.11
C ILE A 7 1.95 -0.20 1.95
N ASP A 8 2.81 0.07 2.91
CA ASP A 8 3.84 1.11 2.84
C ASP A 8 5.10 0.49 2.24
N THR A 9 5.35 0.74 0.95
CA THR A 9 6.41 0.04 0.23
C THR A 9 7.72 0.80 0.28
N ALA A 10 8.81 0.09 0.57
CA ALA A 10 10.14 0.72 0.62
C ALA A 10 10.78 0.98 -0.76
N TRP A 11 10.12 0.58 -1.85
CA TRP A 11 10.59 0.66 -3.25
C TRP A 11 11.96 0.00 -3.48
N THR A 12 12.34 -0.95 -2.62
CA THR A 12 13.58 -1.72 -2.72
C THR A 12 13.36 -3.12 -2.20
N GLU A 13 14.20 -4.06 -2.63
CA GLU A 13 14.18 -5.45 -2.15
C GLU A 13 14.83 -5.61 -0.76
N ARG A 14 15.59 -4.61 -0.28
CA ARG A 14 16.44 -4.74 0.91
C ARG A 14 15.82 -4.13 2.17
N GLN A 15 14.97 -3.14 1.99
CA GLN A 15 14.27 -2.47 3.09
C GLN A 15 12.90 -3.12 3.28
N PRO A 16 12.47 -3.36 4.53
CA PRO A 16 11.16 -3.95 4.79
C PRO A 16 10.05 -2.98 4.41
N SER A 17 8.92 -3.52 3.93
CA SER A 17 7.69 -2.77 3.64
C SER A 17 6.66 -3.03 4.72
N GLY A 18 6.05 -1.98 5.24
CA GLY A 18 5.02 -2.10 6.28
C GLY A 18 3.69 -2.55 5.70
N VAL A 19 2.92 -3.30 6.49
CA VAL A 19 1.59 -3.81 6.12
C VAL A 19 0.60 -3.49 7.23
N ALA A 20 -0.58 -3.01 6.88
CA ALA A 20 -1.68 -2.78 7.81
C ALA A 20 -2.98 -3.37 7.25
N LEU A 21 -3.70 -4.13 8.06
CA LEU A 21 -5.00 -4.69 7.70
C LEU A 21 -6.07 -4.07 8.59
N ILE A 22 -7.11 -3.51 7.97
CA ILE A 22 -8.28 -2.96 8.66
C ILE A 22 -9.56 -3.64 8.18
N SER A 23 -10.56 -3.69 9.06
CA SER A 23 -11.87 -4.24 8.77
C SER A 23 -13.01 -3.30 9.17
N ASP A 24 -14.15 -3.41 8.51
CA ASP A 24 -15.40 -2.75 8.90
C ASP A 24 -16.57 -3.74 8.79
N ASP A 25 -17.22 -4.03 9.92
CA ASP A 25 -18.40 -4.91 10.02
C ASP A 25 -19.73 -4.13 10.00
N GLY A 26 -19.68 -2.81 9.77
CA GLY A 26 -20.81 -1.89 9.86
C GLY A 26 -20.85 -1.10 11.16
N ARG A 27 -19.94 -1.35 12.11
CA ARG A 27 -19.79 -0.59 13.37
C ARG A 27 -18.65 0.43 13.31
N GLY A 28 -17.95 0.51 12.18
CA GLY A 28 -16.80 1.39 11.97
C GLY A 28 -15.50 0.60 11.79
N TRP A 29 -14.48 1.30 11.29
CA TRP A 29 -13.19 0.71 10.98
C TRP A 29 -12.43 0.28 12.23
N GLN A 30 -11.90 -0.94 12.20
CA GLN A 30 -11.06 -1.53 13.24
C GLN A 30 -9.72 -1.98 12.65
N LEU A 31 -8.66 -1.85 13.44
CA LEU A 31 -7.37 -2.42 13.10
C LEU A 31 -7.38 -3.92 13.37
N VAL A 32 -7.04 -4.72 12.36
CA VAL A 32 -6.86 -6.16 12.48
C VAL A 32 -5.41 -6.47 12.84
N GLU A 33 -4.46 -5.94 12.08
CA GLU A 33 -3.03 -6.20 12.26
C GLU A 33 -2.17 -5.08 11.65
N VAL A 34 -1.01 -4.83 12.25
CA VAL A 34 0.07 -4.04 11.66
C VAL A 34 1.35 -4.86 11.78
N ALA A 35 2.10 -4.90 10.69
CA ALA A 35 3.39 -5.58 10.60
C ALA A 35 4.42 -4.64 9.96
N ALA A 36 5.65 -4.66 10.47
CA ALA A 36 6.76 -3.88 9.95
C ALA A 36 7.41 -4.52 8.72
N SER A 37 7.09 -5.78 8.39
CA SER A 37 7.50 -6.45 7.15
C SER A 37 6.48 -7.48 6.66
N TYR A 38 6.60 -7.90 5.40
CA TYR A 38 5.83 -9.04 4.88
C TYR A 38 6.08 -10.32 5.68
N GLU A 39 7.32 -10.58 6.09
CA GLU A 39 7.69 -11.75 6.89
C GLU A 39 6.96 -11.77 8.25
N GLU A 40 6.89 -10.62 8.93
CA GLU A 40 6.11 -10.50 10.17
C GLU A 40 4.62 -10.71 9.88
N PHE A 41 4.11 -10.11 8.81
CA PHE A 41 2.70 -10.28 8.42
C PHE A 41 2.34 -11.72 8.09
N PHE A 42 3.24 -12.50 7.50
CA PHE A 42 3.00 -13.92 7.18
C PHE A 42 3.09 -14.83 8.39
N SER A 43 3.74 -14.36 9.46
CA SER A 43 3.94 -15.16 10.66
C SER A 43 2.67 -15.25 11.50
N ALA A 44 2.53 -16.34 12.25
CA ALA A 44 1.52 -16.42 13.29
C ALA A 44 1.86 -15.44 14.42
N PRO A 45 0.87 -14.90 15.16
CA PRO A 45 1.11 -13.99 16.28
C PRO A 45 1.71 -14.73 17.49
N ASP A 46 2.93 -15.25 17.34
CA ASP A 46 3.75 -15.71 18.44
C ASP A 46 4.57 -14.51 18.92
N GLY A 47 4.03 -13.85 19.94
CA GLY A 47 4.66 -12.67 20.51
C GLY A 47 6.05 -13.02 21.05
N LEU A 48 7.12 -12.71 20.31
CA LEU A 48 8.48 -12.61 20.82
C LEU A 48 9.44 -11.90 19.84
N ALA A 49 10.20 -10.96 20.44
CA ALA A 49 11.45 -10.32 20.02
C ALA A 49 11.41 -9.31 18.86
N PHE A 50 12.08 -8.16 19.09
CA PHE A 50 12.52 -7.23 18.05
C PHE A 50 13.49 -7.95 17.10
N ILE A 51 12.94 -8.59 16.06
CA ILE A 51 13.73 -9.17 14.98
C ILE A 51 14.02 -8.05 13.98
N ARG A 52 15.27 -7.98 13.51
CA ARG A 52 15.62 -7.04 12.45
C ARG A 52 14.94 -7.53 11.16
N HIS A 53 13.88 -6.86 10.74
CA HIS A 53 13.15 -7.22 9.53
C HIS A 53 14.03 -7.06 8.29
N HIS A 54 14.03 -8.07 7.43
CA HIS A 54 14.70 -8.03 6.13
C HIS A 54 13.70 -7.62 5.04
N GLY A 55 14.19 -6.89 4.02
CA GLY A 55 13.41 -6.71 2.81
C GLY A 55 13.23 -8.03 2.07
N SER A 56 12.09 -8.15 1.40
CA SER A 56 11.78 -9.25 0.50
C SER A 56 11.06 -8.71 -0.74
N ILE A 57 11.11 -9.48 -1.82
CA ILE A 57 10.29 -9.20 -3.00
C ILE A 57 8.86 -9.63 -2.66
N PRO A 58 7.86 -8.76 -2.78
CA PRO A 58 6.48 -9.09 -2.45
C PRO A 58 5.90 -10.09 -3.45
N ASP A 59 5.37 -11.21 -2.95
CA ASP A 59 4.44 -12.06 -3.69
C ASP A 59 3.00 -11.65 -3.36
N ALA A 60 2.30 -11.10 -4.34
CA ALA A 60 0.92 -10.65 -4.17
C ALA A 60 -0.04 -11.78 -3.76
N GLY A 61 0.18 -13.00 -4.24
CA GLY A 61 -0.63 -14.17 -3.90
C GLY A 61 -0.42 -14.60 -2.45
N GLU A 62 0.82 -14.57 -1.96
CA GLU A 62 1.12 -14.83 -0.54
C GLU A 62 0.47 -13.79 0.37
N ILE A 63 0.53 -12.51 -0.01
CA ILE A 63 -0.11 -11.42 0.73
C ILE A 63 -1.63 -11.62 0.81
N VAL A 64 -2.29 -11.94 -0.30
CA VAL A 64 -3.74 -12.21 -0.32
C VAL A 64 -4.08 -13.44 0.53
N SER A 65 -3.30 -14.51 0.40
CA SER A 65 -3.49 -15.75 1.17
C SER A 65 -3.33 -15.51 2.67
N ALA A 66 -2.38 -14.66 3.08
CA ALA A 66 -2.18 -14.30 4.48
C ALA A 66 -3.40 -13.56 5.05
N VAL A 67 -4.01 -12.64 4.29
CA VAL A 67 -5.27 -11.98 4.71
C VAL A 67 -6.41 -12.99 4.83
N GLU A 68 -6.54 -13.90 3.88
CA GLU A 68 -7.56 -14.96 3.91
C GLU A 68 -7.40 -15.88 5.12
N LEU A 69 -6.18 -16.28 5.45
CA LEU A 69 -5.89 -17.10 6.63
C LEU A 69 -6.24 -16.37 7.93
N LYS A 70 -5.98 -15.07 8.02
CA LYS A 70 -6.22 -14.26 9.22
C LYS A 70 -7.70 -13.90 9.42
N THR A 71 -8.46 -13.77 8.34
CA THR A 71 -9.82 -13.18 8.39
C THR A 71 -10.93 -14.05 7.82
N GLY A 72 -10.58 -15.17 7.17
CA GLY A 72 -11.52 -16.02 6.46
C GLY A 72 -12.07 -15.41 5.16
N SER A 73 -11.53 -14.28 4.70
CA SER A 73 -11.96 -13.59 3.48
C SER A 73 -10.79 -12.85 2.82
N SER A 74 -10.83 -12.67 1.50
CA SER A 74 -9.84 -11.84 0.82
C SER A 74 -10.11 -10.35 1.05
N PRO A 75 -9.10 -9.47 0.91
CA PRO A 75 -9.33 -8.03 0.98
C PRO A 75 -10.26 -7.55 -0.15
N ASP A 76 -11.06 -6.51 0.11
CA ASP A 76 -11.86 -5.84 -0.93
C ASP A 76 -10.99 -4.84 -1.71
N VAL A 77 -10.02 -4.23 -1.03
CA VAL A 77 -9.08 -3.25 -1.61
C VAL A 77 -7.68 -3.50 -1.06
N VAL A 78 -6.70 -3.43 -1.96
CA VAL A 78 -5.28 -3.34 -1.61
C VAL A 78 -4.80 -1.94 -1.98
N ALA A 79 -4.35 -1.17 -1.00
CA ALA A 79 -3.82 0.17 -1.14
C ALA A 79 -2.29 0.17 -0.99
N ILE A 80 -1.57 0.71 -1.98
CA ILE A 80 -0.12 0.70 -2.00
C ILE A 80 0.43 2.14 -2.04
N ASP A 81 1.32 2.47 -1.09
CA ASP A 81 2.13 3.70 -1.12
C ASP A 81 3.31 3.51 -2.09
N MET A 82 2.99 3.56 -3.38
CA MET A 82 3.92 3.46 -4.48
C MET A 82 3.27 3.96 -5.78
N PRO A 83 4.02 4.64 -6.66
CA PRO A 83 3.60 4.87 -8.03
C PRO A 83 3.22 3.56 -8.71
N LEU A 84 1.96 3.45 -9.13
CA LEU A 84 1.44 2.34 -9.92
C LEU A 84 0.86 2.88 -11.23
N SER A 85 0.96 2.10 -12.30
CA SER A 85 0.43 2.54 -13.59
C SER A 85 0.17 1.35 -14.50
N VAL A 86 -0.85 1.47 -15.37
CA VAL A 86 -1.08 0.52 -16.46
C VAL A 86 -0.11 0.72 -17.63
N MET A 87 0.58 1.87 -17.65
CA MET A 87 1.63 2.22 -18.63
C MET A 87 2.98 2.38 -17.93
N PRO A 88 4.12 2.18 -18.62
CA PRO A 88 5.44 2.36 -18.03
C PRO A 88 5.62 3.75 -17.40
N ILE A 89 6.15 3.80 -16.17
CA ILE A 89 6.49 5.05 -15.49
C ILE A 89 7.94 5.39 -15.82
N VAL A 90 8.17 6.41 -16.64
CA VAL A 90 9.52 6.86 -17.03
C VAL A 90 9.96 8.15 -16.33
N GLY A 91 9.05 8.79 -15.59
CA GLY A 91 9.28 10.05 -14.90
C GLY A 91 8.04 10.50 -14.14
N ARG A 92 8.08 11.72 -13.59
CA ARG A 92 6.96 12.32 -12.85
C ARG A 92 5.72 12.44 -13.72
N ARG A 93 4.58 12.04 -13.16
CA ARG A 93 3.24 12.14 -13.75
C ARG A 93 2.55 13.41 -13.28
N VAL A 94 1.41 13.72 -13.89
CA VAL A 94 0.57 14.85 -13.48
C VAL A 94 0.15 14.72 -12.01
N SER A 95 -0.23 13.52 -11.56
CA SER A 95 -0.58 13.25 -10.16
C SER A 95 0.57 13.56 -9.21
N ASP A 96 1.78 13.07 -9.53
CA ASP A 96 2.97 13.30 -8.70
C ASP A 96 3.23 14.81 -8.53
N ASN A 97 3.15 15.58 -9.62
CA ASN A 97 3.35 17.03 -9.61
C ASN A 97 2.26 17.76 -8.80
N LEU A 98 1.00 17.39 -8.95
CA LEU A 98 -0.10 18.01 -8.21
C LEU A 98 -0.01 17.75 -6.71
N ILE A 99 0.30 16.51 -6.30
CA ILE A 99 0.49 16.19 -4.88
C ILE A 99 1.67 16.97 -4.30
N SER A 100 2.83 16.96 -4.96
CA SER A 100 3.98 17.73 -4.50
C SER A 100 3.72 19.24 -4.45
N SER A 101 2.93 19.78 -5.39
CA SER A 101 2.58 21.21 -5.38
C SER A 101 1.67 21.57 -4.21
N LEU A 102 0.68 20.72 -3.89
CA LEU A 102 -0.31 21.01 -2.86
C LEU A 102 0.20 20.71 -1.45
N TYR A 103 0.97 19.64 -1.30
CA TYR A 103 1.36 19.10 0.02
C TYR A 103 2.87 19.19 0.31
N GLY A 104 3.70 19.56 -0.66
CA GLY A 104 5.16 19.57 -0.52
C GLY A 104 5.65 20.49 0.60
N ALA A 105 5.08 21.69 0.75
CA ALA A 105 5.42 22.62 1.82
C ALA A 105 5.07 22.09 3.24
N ARG A 106 4.22 21.06 3.31
CA ARG A 106 3.77 20.40 4.55
C ARG A 106 4.44 19.03 4.76
N GLY A 107 5.47 18.70 3.98
CA GLY A 107 6.16 17.42 4.05
C GLY A 107 5.43 16.25 3.38
N GLY A 108 4.31 16.48 2.70
CA GLY A 108 3.53 15.46 1.99
C GLY A 108 3.84 15.35 0.49
N GLY A 109 5.03 15.77 0.05
CA GLY A 109 5.43 15.70 -1.34
C GLY A 109 5.83 14.29 -1.79
N THR A 110 5.61 13.96 -3.07
CA THR A 110 5.96 12.64 -3.61
C THR A 110 7.43 12.54 -3.97
N HIS A 111 8.02 11.36 -3.73
CA HIS A 111 9.28 10.99 -4.36
C HIS A 111 9.12 10.91 -5.89
N THR A 112 10.17 11.28 -6.62
CA THR A 112 10.15 11.24 -8.09
C THR A 112 10.27 9.80 -8.59
N PRO A 113 9.25 9.27 -9.31
CA PRO A 113 9.40 8.01 -9.97
C PRO A 113 10.21 8.12 -11.26
N SER A 114 10.76 7.00 -11.68
CA SER A 114 11.50 6.79 -12.92
C SER A 114 11.31 5.35 -13.40
N ALA A 115 11.87 5.04 -14.57
CA ALA A 115 11.91 3.67 -15.08
C ALA A 115 12.64 2.68 -14.14
N THR A 116 13.47 3.16 -13.22
CA THR A 116 14.23 2.33 -12.29
C THR A 116 13.72 2.36 -10.85
N ARG A 117 12.98 3.41 -10.46
CA ARG A 117 12.49 3.58 -9.09
C ARG A 117 11.05 4.13 -9.11
N PRO A 118 10.04 3.40 -8.62
CA PRO A 118 10.11 2.01 -8.14
C PRO A 118 10.40 0.99 -9.25
N GLY A 119 10.24 1.36 -10.53
CA GLY A 119 10.59 0.53 -11.69
C GLY A 119 9.98 -0.87 -11.61
N LYS A 120 10.83 -1.89 -11.77
CA LYS A 120 10.43 -3.30 -11.78
C LYS A 120 9.59 -3.72 -10.57
N ILE A 121 9.86 -3.19 -9.38
CA ILE A 121 9.11 -3.55 -8.16
C ILE A 121 7.63 -3.15 -8.30
N SER A 122 7.36 -1.96 -8.85
CA SER A 122 5.99 -1.53 -9.14
C SER A 122 5.33 -2.40 -10.20
N ASP A 123 6.06 -2.69 -11.28
CA ASP A 123 5.53 -3.46 -12.40
C ASP A 123 5.18 -4.90 -11.99
N ASP A 124 6.09 -5.55 -11.26
CA ASP A 124 5.91 -6.91 -10.74
C ASP A 124 4.75 -6.98 -9.74
N LEU A 125 4.69 -6.03 -8.79
CA LEU A 125 3.65 -6.05 -7.76
C LEU A 125 2.27 -5.80 -8.36
N ARG A 126 2.16 -4.85 -9.30
CA ARG A 126 0.93 -4.62 -10.06
C ARG A 126 0.52 -5.87 -10.83
N ALA A 127 1.46 -6.52 -11.52
CA ALA A 127 1.17 -7.72 -12.31
C ALA A 127 0.77 -8.91 -11.41
N GLY A 128 1.43 -9.08 -10.26
CA GLY A 128 1.09 -10.10 -9.28
C GLY A 128 -0.31 -9.92 -8.71
N PHE A 129 -0.68 -8.68 -8.35
CA PHE A 129 -2.04 -8.39 -7.88
C PHE A 129 -3.08 -8.57 -8.98
N ASP A 130 -2.80 -8.18 -10.21
CA ASP A 130 -3.68 -8.42 -11.36
C ASP A 130 -3.92 -9.94 -11.57
N ALA A 131 -2.86 -10.75 -11.47
CA ALA A 131 -2.94 -12.21 -11.52
C ALA A 131 -3.73 -12.81 -10.33
N ALA A 132 -3.68 -12.17 -9.15
CA ALA A 132 -4.49 -12.52 -7.98
C ALA A 132 -5.92 -11.97 -8.02
N GLY A 133 -6.33 -11.33 -9.12
CA GLY A 133 -7.68 -10.79 -9.32
C GLY A 133 -7.90 -9.35 -8.83
N TYR A 134 -6.84 -8.64 -8.44
CA TYR A 134 -6.86 -7.25 -7.98
C TYR A 134 -6.36 -6.31 -9.08
N ARG A 135 -7.29 -5.86 -9.93
CA ARG A 135 -6.94 -4.95 -11.02
C ARG A 135 -6.62 -3.56 -10.46
N LEU A 136 -5.63 -2.89 -11.05
CA LEU A 136 -5.38 -1.47 -10.75
C LEU A 136 -6.60 -0.62 -11.14
N ALA A 137 -7.26 -0.05 -10.13
CA ALA A 137 -8.39 0.84 -10.32
C ALA A 137 -7.90 2.27 -10.60
N VAL A 138 -8.28 2.79 -11.76
CA VAL A 138 -7.90 4.15 -12.22
C VAL A 138 -9.08 5.11 -12.31
N THR A 139 -10.31 4.61 -12.14
CA THR A 139 -11.55 5.41 -12.27
C THR A 139 -12.57 5.12 -11.16
N SER A 140 -12.76 3.85 -10.79
CA SER A 140 -13.79 3.43 -9.84
C SER A 140 -13.41 2.11 -9.17
N LEU A 141 -13.81 1.94 -7.91
CA LEU A 141 -13.70 0.67 -7.19
C LEU A 141 -14.85 -0.29 -7.54
N ARG A 142 -14.57 -1.59 -7.50
CA ARG A 142 -15.45 -2.71 -7.87
C ARG A 142 -15.48 -3.86 -6.85
N GLY A 143 -14.65 -3.81 -5.81
CA GLY A 143 -14.65 -4.79 -4.71
C GLY A 143 -13.71 -5.97 -4.93
N ARG A 144 -12.52 -5.67 -5.48
CA ARG A 144 -11.27 -6.44 -5.51
C ARG A 144 -10.28 -5.63 -6.34
N ASP A 145 -9.87 -4.51 -5.77
CA ASP A 145 -9.09 -3.51 -6.53
C ASP A 145 -7.75 -3.24 -5.87
N LEU A 146 -6.76 -2.98 -6.72
CA LEU A 146 -5.50 -2.40 -6.34
C LEU A 146 -5.58 -0.89 -6.54
N ILE A 147 -5.12 -0.10 -5.57
CA ILE A 147 -5.04 1.36 -5.69
C ILE A 147 -3.66 1.88 -5.29
N GLU A 148 -3.20 2.90 -6.02
CA GLU A 148 -2.12 3.78 -5.57
C GLU A 148 -2.68 4.79 -4.56
N VAL A 149 -1.97 5.02 -3.46
CA VAL A 149 -2.35 6.00 -2.44
C VAL A 149 -1.20 6.93 -2.08
N TYR A 150 -1.56 8.08 -1.50
CA TYR A 150 -0.63 9.04 -0.92
C TYR A 150 -1.00 9.27 0.56
N PRO A 151 -0.53 8.42 1.49
CA PRO A 151 -1.00 8.44 2.87
C PRO A 151 -0.66 9.75 3.59
N HIS A 152 0.47 10.38 3.29
CA HIS A 152 0.85 11.67 3.89
C HIS A 152 -0.16 12.80 3.61
N PRO A 153 -0.53 13.12 2.35
CA PRO A 153 -1.66 14.00 2.05
C PRO A 153 -2.95 13.62 2.75
N ALA A 154 -3.33 12.34 2.75
CA ALA A 154 -4.57 11.89 3.38
C ALA A 154 -4.58 12.18 4.89
N LEU A 155 -3.46 11.93 5.58
CA LEU A 155 -3.31 12.21 7.01
C LEU A 155 -3.38 13.70 7.32
N ILE A 156 -2.80 14.57 6.49
CA ILE A 156 -2.87 16.03 6.64
C ILE A 156 -4.33 16.51 6.62
N GLU A 157 -5.11 16.03 5.65
CA GLU A 157 -6.52 16.40 5.51
C GLU A 157 -7.38 15.81 6.64
N LEU A 158 -7.17 14.54 6.99
CA LEU A 158 -7.92 13.86 8.07
C LEU A 158 -7.66 14.47 9.45
N ALA A 159 -6.43 14.89 9.73
CA ALA A 159 -6.08 15.53 11.00
C ALA A 159 -6.56 17.00 11.08
N GLY A 160 -7.12 17.56 9.99
CA GLY A 160 -7.41 18.99 9.90
C GLY A 160 -6.14 19.86 9.93
N ALA A 161 -4.97 19.26 9.72
CA ALA A 161 -3.69 19.95 9.73
C ALA A 161 -3.49 20.85 8.50
N GLY A 162 -4.42 20.80 7.53
CA GLY A 162 -4.48 21.70 6.37
C GLY A 162 -5.10 23.08 6.63
N LEU A 163 -5.68 23.33 7.81
CA LEU A 163 -6.44 24.56 8.13
C LEU A 163 -5.58 25.76 8.58
N PHE A 164 -4.26 25.60 8.72
CA PHE A 164 -3.37 26.65 9.27
C PHE A 164 -2.15 26.98 8.40
N ALA A 165 -2.26 26.90 7.07
CA ALA A 165 -1.21 27.32 6.15
C ALA A 165 -1.72 28.37 5.16
#